data_AF-A0A9X2WJL7-F1
#
_entry.id   AF-A0A9X2WJL7-F1
#
_cell.length_a   1.000
_cell.length_b   1.000
_cell.length_c   1.000
_cell.angle_alpha   90.00
_cell.angle_beta   90.00
_cell.angle_gamma   90.00
#
_symmetry.space_group_name_H-M   'P 1'
#
loop_
_entity.id
_entity.type
_entity.pdbx_description
1 polymer ?
#
loop_
_entity_poly.entity_id
_entity_poly.type
_entity_poly.pdbx_seq_one_letter_code
_entity_poly.pdbx_strand_id
1 'polypeptide(L)'
;MNQLFTAVLFSVGLTSPMLMASTLTLPSTADIIAVNGQPIKAENTLDLAEGVNQLALRYTGSYRDRGSMERFESEVVIVRFNAENTSYQLVLPNISQAKQASRFNQQPEIVINSTSGPIAIQTDVLIKNGLQLGRNYQQELAAYNQTQQGAAVSQFASAYAVAVPVAPVSIAPPQGVTTPTVISAATIAPVSLAPPSPIATSKSVVEPKTIEQDQAEIREMLDYWYSKANDNTKAEFKQSIN
;
A
#
# COMPACT_ATOMS: atom_id res chain seq x y z
N MET A 1 15.05 40.21 -76.03
CA MET A 1 15.72 40.17 -74.72
C MET A 1 14.69 39.66 -73.72
N ASN A 2 14.77 38.38 -73.36
CA ASN A 2 13.74 37.67 -72.59
C ASN A 2 13.91 37.93 -71.10
N GLN A 3 12.83 38.37 -70.43
CA GLN A 3 12.77 38.50 -68.98
C GLN A 3 12.34 37.15 -68.38
N LEU A 4 13.24 36.53 -67.59
CA LEU A 4 12.96 35.30 -66.84
C LEU A 4 12.36 35.67 -65.48
N PHE A 5 11.09 35.31 -65.27
CA PHE A 5 10.43 35.33 -63.96
C PHE A 5 10.99 34.19 -63.10
N THR A 6 11.76 34.52 -62.06
CA THR A 6 12.22 33.56 -61.05
C THR A 6 11.13 33.41 -59.98
N ALA A 7 10.40 32.30 -59.99
CA ALA A 7 9.47 31.93 -58.95
C ALA A 7 10.22 31.31 -57.76
N VAL A 8 10.20 31.98 -56.60
CA VAL A 8 10.73 31.44 -55.35
C VAL A 8 9.64 30.60 -54.69
N LEU A 9 9.77 29.27 -54.73
CA LEU A 9 8.94 28.37 -53.92
C LEU A 9 9.38 28.44 -52.46
N PHE A 10 8.52 29.02 -51.62
CA PHE A 10 8.66 28.98 -50.16
C PHE A 10 8.10 27.63 -49.66
N SER A 11 8.95 26.61 -49.55
CA SER A 11 8.59 25.34 -48.90
C SER A 11 8.46 25.58 -47.39
N VAL A 12 7.22 25.72 -46.92
CA VAL A 12 6.90 25.70 -45.48
C VAL A 12 7.03 24.25 -45.02
N GLY A 13 8.16 23.93 -44.37
CA GLY A 13 8.35 22.63 -43.71
C GLY A 13 7.38 22.51 -42.54
N LEU A 14 6.44 21.58 -42.63
CA LEU A 14 5.65 21.11 -41.48
C LEU A 14 6.63 20.40 -40.52
N THR A 15 7.16 21.13 -39.54
CA THR A 15 7.83 20.51 -38.40
C THR A 15 6.73 19.97 -37.48
N SER A 16 6.38 18.69 -37.63
CA SER A 16 5.57 18.01 -36.62
C SER A 16 6.34 17.99 -35.30
N PRO A 17 5.80 18.55 -34.19
CA PRO A 17 6.42 18.37 -32.90
C PRO A 17 6.37 16.88 -32.55
N MET A 18 7.53 16.27 -32.39
CA MET A 18 7.64 14.91 -31.87
C MET A 18 7.16 14.95 -30.41
N LEU A 19 5.98 14.39 -30.13
CA LEU A 19 5.49 14.21 -28.77
C LEU A 19 6.40 13.19 -28.08
N MET A 20 7.36 13.66 -27.30
CA MET A 20 8.24 12.83 -26.48
C MET A 20 7.44 12.34 -25.29
N ALA A 21 7.26 11.03 -25.15
CA ALA A 21 6.66 10.45 -23.95
C ALA A 21 7.56 10.75 -22.74
N SER A 22 6.96 11.24 -21.66
CA SER A 22 7.68 11.50 -20.40
C SER A 22 7.96 10.16 -19.73
N THR A 23 9.23 9.82 -19.52
CA THR A 23 9.63 8.52 -18.96
C THR A 23 10.47 8.69 -17.70
N LEU A 24 10.21 7.89 -16.68
CA LEU A 24 10.97 7.83 -15.43
C LEU A 24 11.76 6.53 -15.37
N THR A 25 13.08 6.64 -15.31
CA THR A 25 13.98 5.51 -15.05
C THR A 25 14.07 5.27 -13.54
N LEU A 26 13.86 4.02 -13.14
CA LEU A 26 13.81 3.58 -11.76
C LEU A 26 15.11 2.83 -11.39
N PRO A 27 15.69 3.09 -10.21
CA PRO A 27 16.77 2.28 -9.70
C PRO A 27 16.22 0.95 -9.19
N SER A 28 17.05 -0.10 -9.21
CA SER A 28 16.67 -1.43 -8.70
C SER A 28 16.36 -1.47 -7.20
N THR A 29 16.74 -0.43 -6.46
CA THR A 29 16.44 -0.25 -5.04
C THR A 29 15.08 0.43 -4.81
N ALA A 30 14.35 0.83 -5.85
CA ALA A 30 13.01 1.39 -5.75
C ALA A 30 11.95 0.33 -6.06
N ASP A 31 11.14 -0.01 -5.07
CA ASP A 31 9.92 -0.80 -5.24
C ASP A 31 8.73 0.16 -5.41
N ILE A 32 8.16 0.21 -6.62
CA ILE A 32 7.04 1.11 -6.92
C ILE A 32 5.73 0.45 -6.52
N ILE A 33 5.00 1.14 -5.66
CA ILE A 33 3.73 0.66 -5.10
C ILE A 33 2.56 1.21 -5.91
N ALA A 34 2.59 2.50 -6.23
CA ALA A 34 1.52 3.15 -6.98
C ALA A 34 2.01 4.42 -7.69
N VAL A 35 1.31 4.78 -8.76
CA VAL A 35 1.50 6.00 -9.54
C VAL A 35 0.16 6.68 -9.69
N ASN A 36 0.07 7.96 -9.34
CA ASN A 36 -1.15 8.77 -9.43
C ASN A 36 -2.37 8.11 -8.76
N GLY A 37 -2.12 7.44 -7.61
CA GLY A 37 -3.14 6.71 -6.84
C GLY A 37 -3.49 5.31 -7.35
N GLN A 38 -2.90 4.86 -8.46
CA GLN A 38 -3.14 3.54 -9.04
C GLN A 38 -1.99 2.58 -8.74
N PRO A 39 -2.25 1.37 -8.21
CA PRO A 39 -1.22 0.39 -7.96
C PRO A 39 -0.61 -0.11 -9.28
N ILE A 40 0.71 -0.22 -9.32
CA ILE A 40 1.45 -0.70 -10.48
C ILE A 40 2.67 -1.49 -10.04
N LYS A 41 3.12 -2.43 -10.88
CA LYS A 41 4.45 -3.03 -10.77
C LYS A 41 5.31 -2.51 -11.90
N ALA A 42 6.30 -1.70 -11.57
CA ALA A 42 7.27 -1.17 -12.52
C ALA A 42 8.67 -1.61 -12.08
N GLU A 43 9.49 -2.11 -13.01
CA GLU A 43 10.83 -2.61 -12.70
C GLU A 43 11.92 -1.60 -13.04
N ASN A 44 11.96 -1.12 -14.29
CA ASN A 44 13.05 -0.27 -14.77
C ASN A 44 12.60 1.10 -15.27
N THR A 45 11.43 1.15 -15.89
CA THR A 45 10.90 2.36 -16.52
C THR A 45 9.42 2.50 -16.23
N LEU A 46 8.98 3.74 -16.09
CA LEU A 46 7.60 4.11 -15.87
C LEU A 46 7.23 5.28 -16.79
N ASP A 47 6.13 5.15 -17.52
CA ASP A 47 5.58 6.26 -18.28
C ASP A 47 4.86 7.24 -17.35
N LEU A 48 5.11 8.53 -17.56
CA LEU A 48 4.52 9.62 -16.80
C LEU A 48 3.54 10.40 -17.68
N ALA A 49 2.46 10.87 -17.06
CA ALA A 49 1.61 11.88 -17.67
C ALA A 49 2.32 13.25 -17.63
N GLU A 50 2.00 14.15 -18.56
CA GLU A 50 2.41 15.55 -18.40
C GLU A 50 1.73 16.19 -17.18
N GLY A 51 2.44 17.11 -16.53
CA GLY A 51 1.95 17.86 -15.39
C GLY A 51 2.25 17.17 -14.05
N VAL A 52 1.34 17.34 -13.09
CA VAL A 52 1.56 16.86 -11.71
C VAL A 52 1.47 15.34 -11.67
N ASN A 53 2.54 14.70 -11.20
CA ASN A 53 2.60 13.27 -10.92
C ASN A 53 2.86 13.02 -9.44
N GLN A 54 2.40 11.87 -8.97
CA GLN A 54 2.62 11.35 -7.63
C GLN A 54 3.10 9.90 -7.71
N LEU A 55 4.18 9.59 -7.02
CA LEU A 55 4.77 8.27 -6.94
C LEU A 55 4.77 7.80 -5.49
N ALA A 56 4.23 6.61 -5.23
CA ALA A 56 4.39 5.93 -3.95
C ALA A 56 5.41 4.81 -4.12
N LEU A 57 6.50 4.86 -3.35
CA LEU A 57 7.61 3.93 -3.48
C LEU A 57 8.16 3.50 -2.13
N ARG A 58 8.81 2.36 -2.11
CA ARG A 58 9.57 1.85 -0.97
C ARG A 58 11.02 1.63 -1.39
N TYR A 59 11.95 2.09 -0.56
CA TYR A 59 13.36 1.75 -0.72
C TYR A 59 13.57 0.32 -0.25
N THR A 60 14.21 -0.49 -1.09
CA THR A 60 14.68 -1.83 -0.74
C THR A 60 16.18 -1.92 -0.88
N GLY A 61 16.84 -2.54 0.08
CA GLY A 61 18.27 -2.74 0.03
C GLY A 61 18.77 -3.63 1.14
N SER A 62 20.08 -3.54 1.38
CA SER A 62 20.71 -4.26 2.47
C SER A 62 21.96 -3.51 2.92
N TYR A 63 22.27 -3.62 4.21
CA TYR A 63 23.46 -3.01 4.80
C TYR A 63 24.20 -4.03 5.65
N ARG A 64 25.48 -3.75 5.94
CA ARG A 64 26.27 -4.58 6.84
C ARG A 64 26.13 -4.08 8.26
N ASP A 65 25.74 -4.96 9.18
CA ASP A 65 25.81 -4.70 10.61
C ASP A 65 26.52 -5.87 11.32
N ARG A 66 27.51 -5.54 12.15
CA ARG A 66 28.29 -6.51 12.96
C ARG A 66 28.77 -7.76 12.20
N GLY A 67 29.11 -7.61 10.92
CA GLY A 67 29.61 -8.71 10.07
C GLY A 67 28.53 -9.52 9.36
N SER A 68 27.25 -9.25 9.61
CA SER A 68 26.10 -9.84 8.91
C SER A 68 25.49 -8.85 7.92
N MET A 69 24.81 -9.37 6.90
CA MET A 69 24.04 -8.56 5.95
C MET A 69 22.59 -8.53 6.42
N GLU A 70 22.08 -7.33 6.70
CA GLU A 70 20.68 -7.11 7.06
C GLU A 70 19.91 -6.57 5.86
N ARG A 71 18.69 -7.08 5.65
CA ARG A 71 17.76 -6.51 4.69
C ARG A 71 17.14 -5.26 5.28
N PHE A 72 16.96 -4.26 4.43
CA PHE A 72 16.30 -3.02 4.76
C PHE A 72 15.16 -2.76 3.78
N GLU A 73 13.99 -2.50 4.34
CA GLU A 73 12.84 -1.97 3.63
C GLU A 73 12.39 -0.71 4.35
N SER A 74 12.21 0.39 3.62
CA SER A 74 11.76 1.64 4.20
C SER A 74 10.24 1.66 4.43
N GLU A 75 9.78 2.66 5.17
CA GLU A 75 8.40 3.11 5.04
C GLU A 75 8.09 3.57 3.60
N VAL A 76 6.81 3.59 3.24
CA VAL A 76 6.38 4.06 1.92
C VAL A 76 6.51 5.57 1.84
N VAL A 77 7.27 6.04 0.87
CA VAL A 77 7.48 7.46 0.59
C VAL A 77 6.61 7.88 -0.58
N ILE A 78 5.90 8.98 -0.42
CA ILE A 78 5.10 9.63 -1.45
C ILE A 78 5.90 10.80 -2.01
N VAL A 79 6.13 10.80 -3.31
CA VAL A 79 6.87 11.83 -4.03
C VAL A 79 5.93 12.52 -5.00
N ARG A 80 5.82 13.85 -4.90
CA ARG A 80 5.08 14.71 -5.81
C ARG A 80 6.03 15.57 -6.61
N PHE A 81 5.83 15.63 -7.92
CA PHE A 81 6.64 16.45 -8.82
C PHE A 81 5.84 16.82 -10.08
N ASN A 82 6.33 17.79 -10.85
CA ASN A 82 5.76 18.16 -12.13
C ASN A 82 6.65 17.59 -13.25
N ALA A 83 6.04 16.84 -14.17
CA ALA A 83 6.68 16.25 -15.33
C ALA A 83 6.35 17.06 -16.59
N GLU A 84 7.37 17.23 -17.42
CA GLU A 84 7.35 17.83 -18.75
C GLU A 84 7.77 16.74 -19.75
N ASN A 85 7.63 16.98 -21.06
CA ASN A 85 7.99 16.04 -22.14
C ASN A 85 9.50 15.73 -22.24
N THR A 86 10.06 15.07 -21.23
CA THR A 86 11.47 14.73 -21.10
C THR A 86 11.65 13.45 -20.29
N SER A 87 12.89 12.96 -20.26
CA SER A 87 13.26 11.80 -19.46
C SER A 87 13.71 12.22 -18.08
N TYR A 88 13.33 11.39 -17.10
CA TYR A 88 13.63 11.55 -15.70
C TYR A 88 14.36 10.33 -15.15
N GLN A 89 15.15 10.52 -14.10
CA GLN A 89 15.81 9.47 -13.35
C GLN A 89 15.54 9.66 -11.86
N LEU A 90 14.96 8.64 -11.24
CA LEU A 90 14.82 8.56 -9.80
C LEU A 90 16.17 8.13 -9.20
N VAL A 91 16.66 8.90 -8.23
CA VAL A 91 17.92 8.63 -7.54
C VAL A 91 17.63 8.47 -6.05
N LEU A 92 18.04 7.32 -5.52
CA LEU A 92 17.99 6.99 -4.10
C LEU A 92 19.41 6.90 -3.54
N PRO A 93 19.63 7.28 -2.27
CA PRO A 93 20.94 7.27 -1.65
C PRO A 93 21.42 5.84 -1.43
N ASN A 94 22.73 5.65 -1.41
CA ASN A 94 23.28 4.35 -1.03
C ASN A 94 23.24 4.16 0.49
N ILE A 95 22.46 3.20 0.95
CA ILE A 95 22.34 2.83 2.37
C ILE A 95 23.22 1.61 2.64
N SER A 96 24.36 1.83 3.30
CA SER A 96 25.33 0.77 3.64
C SER A 96 25.49 0.54 5.15
N GLN A 97 24.82 1.35 5.97
CA GLN A 97 24.86 1.28 7.44
C GLN A 97 23.47 1.46 8.06
N ALA A 98 23.25 0.83 9.22
CA ALA A 98 22.01 0.94 10.00
C ALA A 98 21.60 2.40 10.28
N LYS A 99 22.57 3.28 10.58
CA LYS A 99 22.31 4.70 10.83
C LYS A 99 21.72 5.43 9.60
N GLN A 100 22.14 5.05 8.39
CA GLN A 100 21.60 5.63 7.16
C GLN A 100 20.18 5.11 6.90
N ALA A 101 19.92 3.83 7.16
CA ALA A 101 18.59 3.23 7.09
C ALA A 101 17.60 3.93 8.02
N SER A 102 17.96 4.10 9.30
CA SER A 102 17.13 4.85 10.25
C SER A 102 16.89 6.30 9.84
N ARG A 103 17.90 6.97 9.28
CA ARG A 103 17.75 8.35 8.78
C ARG A 103 16.78 8.43 7.61
N PHE A 104 16.86 7.50 6.67
CA PHE A 104 15.97 7.48 5.51
C PHE A 104 14.50 7.35 5.92
N ASN A 105 14.19 6.51 6.92
CA ASN A 105 12.81 6.38 7.42
C ASN A 105 12.29 7.64 8.14
N GLN A 106 13.18 8.45 8.71
CA GLN A 106 12.80 9.70 9.39
C GLN A 106 12.72 10.88 8.42
N GLN A 107 13.64 10.92 7.46
CA GLN A 107 13.77 11.98 6.49
C GLN A 107 14.26 11.36 5.17
N PRO A 108 13.33 10.96 4.28
CA PRO A 108 13.69 10.32 3.03
C PRO A 108 14.38 11.32 2.10
N GLU A 109 15.62 11.01 1.75
CA GLU A 109 16.41 11.77 0.78
C GLU A 109 16.18 11.15 -0.59
N ILE A 110 15.40 11.82 -1.44
CA ILE A 110 15.06 11.35 -2.79
C ILE A 110 15.37 12.50 -3.76
N VAL A 111 15.92 12.17 -4.92
CA VAL A 111 16.18 13.14 -5.99
C VAL A 111 15.57 12.62 -7.29
N ILE A 112 14.96 13.51 -8.06
CA ILE A 112 14.57 13.23 -9.44
C ILE A 112 15.37 14.17 -10.34
N ASN A 113 16.15 13.58 -11.25
CA ASN A 113 16.91 14.33 -12.25
C ASN A 113 16.17 14.30 -13.58
N SER A 114 16.01 15.46 -14.20
CA SER A 114 15.70 15.59 -15.62
C SER A 114 17.00 15.66 -16.43
N THR A 115 16.89 15.62 -17.77
CA THR A 115 17.98 15.90 -18.71
C THR A 115 18.69 17.24 -18.43
N SER A 116 17.99 18.22 -17.85
CA SER A 116 18.53 19.55 -17.52
C SER A 116 19.05 19.68 -16.08
N GLY A 117 18.99 18.63 -15.26
CA GLY A 117 19.39 18.64 -13.85
C GLY A 117 18.27 18.27 -12.87
N PRO A 118 18.50 18.40 -11.55
CA PRO A 118 17.51 18.03 -10.53
C PRO A 118 16.28 18.93 -10.58
N ILE A 119 15.10 18.33 -10.42
CA ILE A 119 13.83 19.06 -10.36
C ILE A 119 13.35 19.24 -8.92
N ALA A 120 12.48 20.22 -8.70
CA ALA A 120 11.82 20.39 -7.42
C ALA A 120 10.82 19.25 -7.18
N ILE A 121 10.91 18.64 -6.00
CA ILE A 121 10.00 17.59 -5.56
C ILE A 121 9.47 17.93 -4.17
N GLN A 122 8.34 17.31 -3.81
CA GLN A 122 7.84 17.28 -2.45
C GLN A 122 7.70 15.84 -2.01
N THR A 123 8.15 15.56 -0.79
CA THR A 123 8.16 14.21 -0.24
C THR A 123 7.37 14.17 1.06
N ASP A 124 6.71 13.05 1.30
CA ASP A 124 6.10 12.73 2.59
C ASP A 124 6.15 11.21 2.83
N VAL A 125 5.96 10.77 4.06
CA VAL A 125 5.93 9.35 4.43
C VAL A 125 4.48 8.94 4.68
N LEU A 126 4.04 7.86 4.04
CA LEU A 126 2.74 7.26 4.27
C LEU A 126 2.76 6.42 5.56
N ILE A 127 2.71 7.12 6.70
CA ILE A 127 2.76 6.52 8.04
C ILE A 127 1.46 5.77 8.32
N LYS A 128 1.59 4.54 8.82
CA LYS A 128 0.49 3.79 9.44
C LYS A 128 0.88 3.37 10.84
N ASN A 129 0.05 3.70 11.82
CA ASN A 129 0.27 3.27 13.21
C ASN A 129 -0.11 1.79 13.36
N GLY A 130 0.64 1.05 14.18
CA GLY A 130 0.32 -0.34 14.53
C GLY A 130 0.78 -1.38 13.51
N LEU A 131 0.09 -2.53 13.49
CA LEU A 131 0.47 -3.69 12.69
C LEU A 131 0.25 -3.44 11.19
N GLN A 132 1.31 -3.63 10.38
CA GLN A 132 1.32 -3.31 8.94
C GLN A 132 0.91 -4.47 8.01
N LEU A 133 0.16 -5.47 8.49
CA LEU A 133 -0.26 -6.59 7.66
C LEU A 133 -1.43 -6.19 6.73
N GLY A 134 -1.38 -6.60 5.46
CA GLY A 134 -2.49 -6.43 4.52
C GLY A 134 -2.81 -4.98 4.15
N ARG A 135 -1.83 -4.07 4.17
CA ARG A 135 -2.04 -2.65 3.81
C ARG A 135 -2.69 -2.51 2.44
N ASN A 136 -3.79 -1.77 2.38
CA ASN A 136 -4.43 -1.39 1.13
C ASN A 136 -3.89 -0.02 0.71
N TYR A 137 -2.76 -0.03 0.00
CA TYR A 137 -2.09 1.21 -0.41
C TYR A 137 -2.97 2.10 -1.28
N GLN A 138 -3.87 1.55 -2.09
CA GLN A 138 -4.78 2.35 -2.89
C GLN A 138 -5.73 3.18 -2.00
N GLN A 139 -6.33 2.56 -0.99
CA GLN A 139 -7.20 3.24 -0.03
C GLN A 139 -6.42 4.24 0.83
N GLU A 140 -5.23 3.86 1.29
CA GLU A 140 -4.39 4.73 2.13
C GLU A 140 -3.91 5.97 1.35
N LEU A 141 -3.51 5.81 0.09
CA LEU A 141 -3.16 6.93 -0.78
C LEU A 141 -4.36 7.81 -1.13
N ALA A 142 -5.54 7.22 -1.35
CA ALA A 142 -6.77 7.97 -1.56
C ALA A 142 -7.11 8.85 -0.35
N ALA A 143 -7.00 8.31 0.87
CA ALA A 143 -7.19 9.06 2.10
C ALA A 143 -6.12 10.14 2.29
N TYR A 144 -4.84 9.80 2.07
CA TYR A 144 -3.73 10.75 2.11
C TYR A 144 -3.94 11.94 1.15
N ASN A 145 -4.45 11.68 -0.06
CA ASN A 145 -4.71 12.71 -1.07
C ASN A 145 -5.88 13.64 -0.74
N GLN A 146 -6.71 13.30 0.25
CA GLN A 146 -7.74 14.19 0.80
C GLN A 146 -7.19 15.15 1.86
N THR A 147 -5.96 14.93 2.32
CA THR A 147 -5.28 15.81 3.29
C THR A 147 -4.65 17.01 2.60
N GLN A 148 -4.08 17.91 3.41
CA GLN A 148 -3.32 19.08 2.94
C GLN A 148 -1.80 18.88 3.06
N GLN A 149 -1.33 17.64 3.12
CA GLN A 149 0.09 17.33 3.23
C GLN A 149 0.88 17.72 1.96
N GLY A 150 2.20 17.86 2.10
CA GLY A 150 3.06 18.37 1.03
C GLY A 150 2.98 17.55 -0.26
N ALA A 151 3.09 16.22 -0.17
CA ALA A 151 3.01 15.39 -1.36
C ALA A 151 1.57 15.02 -1.78
N ALA A 152 0.53 15.51 -1.09
CA ALA A 152 -0.86 15.19 -1.39
C ALA A 152 -1.32 15.85 -2.70
N VAL A 153 -2.13 15.11 -3.47
CA VAL A 153 -2.65 15.56 -4.76
C VAL A 153 -4.12 15.18 -4.86
N SER A 154 -5.01 16.15 -4.62
CA SER A 154 -6.45 15.91 -4.48
C SER A 154 -7.11 15.29 -5.71
N GLN A 155 -6.57 15.53 -6.92
CA GLN A 155 -7.06 14.87 -8.14
C GLN A 155 -6.90 13.34 -8.11
N PHE A 156 -5.98 12.80 -7.31
CA PHE A 156 -5.74 11.36 -7.17
C PHE A 156 -6.49 10.73 -5.98
N ALA A 157 -7.30 11.51 -5.24
CA ALA A 157 -8.10 11.00 -4.12
C ALA A 157 -9.30 10.14 -4.57
N SER A 158 -9.85 10.39 -5.76
CA SER A 158 -11.12 9.79 -6.23
C SER A 158 -10.95 8.41 -6.90
N ALA A 159 -9.73 7.91 -6.99
CA ALA A 159 -9.39 6.61 -7.58
C ALA A 159 -10.01 5.38 -6.86
N TYR A 160 -10.71 5.57 -5.73
CA TYR A 160 -11.40 4.51 -4.96
C TYR A 160 -12.89 4.79 -4.70
N ALA A 161 -13.50 5.77 -5.38
CA ALA A 161 -14.94 5.99 -5.28
C ALA A 161 -15.72 4.95 -6.12
N VAL A 162 -15.65 3.67 -5.76
CA VAL A 162 -16.61 2.65 -6.19
C VAL A 162 -17.48 2.30 -5.00
N ALA A 163 -18.68 2.89 -5.02
CA ALA A 163 -19.91 2.45 -4.36
C ALA A 163 -19.80 1.99 -2.90
N VAL A 164 -19.89 2.95 -1.97
CA VAL A 164 -20.72 2.70 -0.78
C VAL A 164 -22.16 2.93 -1.24
N PRO A 165 -23.02 1.90 -1.42
CA PRO A 165 -24.44 2.16 -1.56
C PRO A 165 -24.88 2.80 -0.25
N VAL A 166 -25.18 4.10 -0.31
CA VAL A 166 -25.87 4.79 0.77
C VAL A 166 -27.27 4.19 0.78
N ALA A 167 -27.44 3.10 1.53
CA ALA A 167 -28.75 2.53 1.77
C ALA A 167 -29.59 3.65 2.43
N PRO A 168 -30.76 4.01 1.89
CA PRO A 168 -31.60 4.98 2.55
C PRO A 168 -32.01 4.40 3.91
N VAL A 169 -31.58 5.06 4.97
CA VAL A 169 -32.06 4.79 6.33
C VAL A 169 -33.58 5.00 6.32
N SER A 170 -34.31 3.89 6.33
CA SER A 170 -35.74 3.89 6.58
C SER A 170 -35.96 4.13 8.07
N ILE A 171 -36.38 5.34 8.40
CA ILE A 171 -36.79 5.71 9.76
C ILE A 171 -38.23 5.21 9.94
N ALA A 172 -38.39 4.07 10.60
CA ALA A 172 -39.70 3.61 11.08
C ALA A 172 -39.96 4.20 12.50
N PRO A 173 -41.16 4.74 12.78
CA PRO A 173 -41.50 5.31 14.09
C PRO A 173 -41.78 4.22 15.15
N PRO A 174 -41.62 4.52 16.45
CA PRO A 174 -41.77 3.55 17.52
C PRO A 174 -43.24 3.37 17.89
N GLN A 175 -43.71 2.13 17.93
CA GLN A 175 -45.02 1.79 18.49
C GLN A 175 -44.94 0.44 19.20
N GLY A 176 -45.48 0.39 20.42
CA GLY A 176 -46.11 -0.82 20.94
C GLY A 176 -45.37 -1.57 22.04
N VAL A 177 -45.74 -1.25 23.28
CA VAL A 177 -45.58 -2.06 24.49
C VAL A 177 -46.34 -3.37 24.35
N THR A 178 -45.78 -4.51 24.78
CA THR A 178 -46.45 -5.51 25.65
C THR A 178 -45.47 -6.60 26.09
N THR A 179 -45.32 -6.74 27.42
CA THR A 179 -44.94 -7.97 28.12
C THR A 179 -46.09 -9.00 27.99
N PRO A 180 -45.83 -10.32 28.03
CA PRO A 180 -46.04 -11.00 29.30
C PRO A 180 -45.06 -12.16 29.63
N THR A 181 -44.86 -12.29 30.94
CA THR A 181 -44.51 -13.45 31.77
C THR A 181 -44.98 -14.83 31.27
N VAL A 182 -44.13 -15.87 31.40
CA VAL A 182 -44.42 -17.16 32.09
C VAL A 182 -43.14 -17.95 32.41
N ILE A 183 -43.22 -18.69 33.52
CA ILE A 183 -42.20 -19.46 34.26
C ILE A 183 -42.38 -20.96 33.95
N SER A 184 -41.36 -21.78 34.29
CA SER A 184 -41.34 -23.26 34.47
C SER A 184 -40.85 -24.11 33.29
N ALA A 185 -40.21 -25.28 33.46
CA ALA A 185 -39.48 -25.93 34.54
C ALA A 185 -38.96 -27.29 33.98
N ALA A 186 -37.75 -27.69 34.40
CA ALA A 186 -37.27 -29.06 34.61
C ALA A 186 -37.17 -30.09 33.45
N THR A 187 -36.22 -31.03 33.66
CA THR A 187 -36.28 -32.48 33.37
C THR A 187 -35.23 -33.05 32.38
N ILE A 188 -34.14 -33.53 33.01
CA ILE A 188 -33.37 -34.80 32.86
C ILE A 188 -32.85 -35.34 31.51
N ALA A 189 -31.60 -35.82 31.63
CA ALA A 189 -30.79 -36.63 30.70
C ALA A 189 -31.43 -37.98 30.31
N PRO A 190 -30.81 -38.70 29.37
CA PRO A 190 -30.10 -39.88 29.85
C PRO A 190 -28.69 -40.09 29.28
N VAL A 191 -27.89 -40.69 30.15
CA VAL A 191 -26.61 -41.38 29.96
C VAL A 191 -26.55 -42.30 28.74
N SER A 192 -25.40 -42.34 28.06
CA SER A 192 -25.02 -43.47 27.20
C SER A 192 -23.54 -43.85 27.40
N LEU A 193 -23.40 -44.99 28.06
CA LEU A 193 -22.33 -45.97 28.22
C LEU A 193 -21.05 -45.85 27.35
N ALA A 194 -19.90 -45.81 28.04
CA ALA A 194 -18.62 -46.39 27.62
C ALA A 194 -18.69 -47.95 27.74
N PRO A 195 -17.85 -48.81 27.10
CA PRO A 195 -16.37 -48.85 27.22
C PRO A 195 -15.65 -49.48 25.97
N PRO A 196 -14.42 -50.05 26.00
CA PRO A 196 -13.23 -49.84 26.84
C PRO A 196 -11.98 -49.37 26.05
N SER A 197 -10.96 -48.90 26.77
CA SER A 197 -9.60 -48.67 26.28
C SER A 197 -8.91 -49.96 25.81
N PRO A 198 -7.94 -49.83 24.89
CA PRO A 198 -6.64 -50.44 25.13
C PRO A 198 -5.50 -49.40 25.09
N ILE A 199 -4.59 -49.58 26.05
CA ILE A 199 -3.30 -48.91 26.16
C ILE A 199 -2.39 -49.45 25.05
N ALA A 200 -1.73 -48.56 24.31
CA ALA A 200 -0.26 -48.53 24.12
C ALA A 200 0.18 -47.87 22.80
N THR A 201 1.35 -47.23 22.89
CA THR A 201 2.38 -47.02 21.86
C THR A 201 2.39 -45.68 21.12
N SER A 202 3.26 -44.81 21.61
CA SER A 202 3.89 -43.68 20.93
C SER A 202 4.52 -44.09 19.59
N LYS A 203 4.08 -43.47 18.49
CA LYS A 203 4.89 -43.22 17.29
C LYS A 203 4.52 -41.85 16.73
N SER A 204 5.44 -40.90 16.86
CA SER A 204 5.39 -39.61 16.17
C SER A 204 5.61 -39.85 14.67
N VAL A 205 4.52 -39.87 13.92
CA VAL A 205 4.50 -39.75 12.47
C VAL A 205 3.79 -38.43 12.20
N VAL A 206 4.51 -37.47 11.63
CA VAL A 206 3.95 -36.17 11.25
C VAL A 206 3.10 -36.39 10.01
N GLU A 207 1.79 -36.52 10.23
CA GLU A 207 0.76 -36.45 9.20
C GLU A 207 0.60 -34.97 8.79
N PRO A 208 0.49 -34.64 7.49
CA PRO A 208 0.26 -33.26 7.07
C PRO A 208 -1.10 -32.82 7.62
N LYS A 209 -1.10 -31.82 8.50
CA LYS A 209 -2.32 -31.23 9.05
C LYS A 209 -3.17 -30.70 7.90
N THR A 210 -4.48 -30.93 7.99
CA THR A 210 -5.45 -30.41 7.01
C THR A 210 -5.55 -28.89 7.18
N ILE A 211 -5.82 -28.13 6.11
CA ILE A 211 -5.92 -26.66 6.15
C ILE A 211 -6.83 -26.17 7.29
N GLU A 212 -7.93 -26.87 7.59
CA GLU A 212 -8.83 -26.51 8.70
C GLU A 212 -8.18 -26.65 10.08
N GLN A 213 -7.33 -27.67 10.27
CA GLN A 213 -6.58 -27.88 11.50
C GLN A 213 -5.50 -26.80 11.67
N ASP A 214 -4.85 -26.40 10.57
CA ASP A 214 -3.89 -25.29 10.58
C ASP A 214 -4.58 -23.96 10.87
N GLN A 215 -5.76 -23.71 10.29
CA GLN A 215 -6.54 -22.49 10.57
C GLN A 215 -7.03 -22.43 12.03
N ALA A 216 -7.38 -23.57 12.62
CA ALA A 216 -7.74 -23.66 14.03
C ALA A 216 -6.55 -23.32 14.95
N GLU A 217 -5.36 -23.84 14.64
CA GLU A 217 -4.12 -23.54 15.37
C GLU A 217 -3.70 -22.08 15.21
N ILE A 218 -3.81 -21.52 14.01
CA ILE A 218 -3.55 -20.09 13.75
C ILE A 218 -4.54 -19.22 14.56
N ARG A 219 -5.81 -19.62 14.66
CA ARG A 219 -6.81 -18.89 15.44
C ARG A 219 -6.52 -18.93 16.93
N GLU A 220 -6.09 -20.08 17.45
CA GLU A 220 -5.67 -20.22 18.85
C GLU A 220 -4.44 -19.36 19.16
N MET A 221 -3.46 -19.35 18.25
CA MET A 221 -2.30 -18.46 18.32
C MET A 221 -2.73 -16.99 18.36
N LEU A 222 -3.63 -16.56 17.47
CA LEU A 222 -4.13 -15.19 17.44
C LEU A 222 -4.88 -14.81 18.72
N ASP A 223 -5.71 -15.71 19.26
CA ASP A 223 -6.41 -15.48 20.53
C ASP A 223 -5.43 -15.41 21.72
N TYR A 224 -4.41 -16.26 21.73
CA TYR A 224 -3.34 -16.21 22.71
C TYR A 224 -2.60 -14.87 22.70
N TRP A 225 -2.16 -14.40 21.53
CA TRP A 225 -1.47 -13.11 21.39
C TRP A 225 -2.39 -11.94 21.76
N TYR A 226 -3.65 -11.99 21.33
CA TYR A 226 -4.63 -10.95 21.64
C TYR A 226 -4.96 -10.92 23.13
N SER A 227 -5.09 -12.06 23.81
CA SER A 227 -5.38 -12.12 25.25
C SER A 227 -4.24 -11.56 26.11
N LYS A 228 -2.98 -11.80 25.71
CA LYS A 228 -1.76 -11.31 26.36
C LYS A 228 -1.54 -9.81 26.20
N ALA A 229 -2.12 -9.19 25.18
CA ALA A 229 -1.99 -7.76 24.94
C ALA A 229 -2.76 -6.92 25.98
N ASN A 230 -2.22 -5.75 26.31
CA ASN A 230 -2.91 -4.77 27.16
C ASN A 230 -4.03 -4.05 26.38
N ASP A 231 -4.87 -3.28 27.07
CA ASP A 231 -6.04 -2.64 26.46
C ASP A 231 -5.69 -1.64 25.36
N ASN A 232 -4.56 -0.92 25.49
CA ASN A 232 -4.09 -0.02 24.44
C ASN A 232 -3.69 -0.79 23.17
N THR A 233 -2.89 -1.85 23.32
CA THR A 233 -2.45 -2.69 22.21
C THR A 233 -3.62 -3.42 21.54
N LYS A 234 -4.63 -3.85 22.31
CA LYS A 234 -5.87 -4.41 21.75
C LYS A 234 -6.66 -3.38 20.93
N ALA A 235 -6.77 -2.16 21.42
CA ALA A 235 -7.46 -1.08 20.70
C ALA A 235 -6.76 -0.75 19.38
N GLU A 236 -5.43 -0.64 19.40
CA GLU A 236 -4.62 -0.44 18.18
C GLU A 236 -4.78 -1.61 17.20
N PHE A 237 -4.75 -2.86 17.68
CA PHE A 237 -4.99 -4.03 16.84
C PHE A 237 -6.38 -4.01 16.19
N LYS A 238 -7.44 -3.64 16.94
CA LYS A 238 -8.80 -3.52 16.40
C LYS A 238 -8.92 -2.44 15.33
N GLN A 239 -8.18 -1.33 15.45
CA GLN A 239 -8.12 -0.31 14.41
C GLN A 239 -7.37 -0.78 13.16
N SER A 240 -6.42 -1.71 13.28
CA SER A 240 -5.64 -2.20 12.14
C SER A 240 -6.42 -3.14 11.20
N ILE A 241 -7.49 -3.77 11.70
CA ILE A 241 -8.27 -4.79 10.99
C ILE A 241 -9.62 -4.28 10.45
N ASN A 242 -9.96 -3.01 10.66
CA ASN A 242 -11.28 -2.44 10.40
C ASN A 242 -11.21 -1.22 9.48
#